data_AF-A0AAP3T2A3-F1
#
_entry.id   AF-A0AAP3T2A3-F1
#
_cell.length_a   1.000
_cell.length_b   1.000
_cell.length_c   1.000
_cell.angle_alpha   90.00
_cell.angle_beta   90.00
_cell.angle_gamma   90.00
#
_symmetry.space_group_name_H-M   'P 1'
#
loop_
_entity.id
_entity.type
_entity.pdbx_description
1 polymer ?
#
loop_
_entity_poly.entity_id
_entity_poly.type
_entity_poly.pdbx_seq_one_letter_code
_entity_poly.pdbx_strand_id
1 'polypeptide(L)'
;MFHYWNPKLLNLEIQRCGYTFSASSYVKYLLAVYLGIAGFAYLFQLQVFFSVIVMAAASIFVPTVFLMNYKNLYEEKKFEDLTAYMEQLLYSFKRRAKILTALEDTKLLFRQGESRLYNGIEYAVEHIQSAQSEGNIYQEAFSEIEKEYGCKRLYKIHDFLMQVEQSGGSPDAAIEILLNDRKMWIERIYGLQKEKKNIKVKVTIGIGLSFLICAMSILMLPKEFDITQNPISQAVTTGVVILNMLIWYAAQKKLSGSLILSDEDVDEAEIREKYKYVVKGNREKERLKYSIIGCIFGVTAILLGNTVGMTAAGAAGAAAIWMLTQEKRKYKHARKRVLREVEKQFPEWLMNLSLQLQTDNVHVSLKKTIPDAPFILKQDLTRLVEEIEQQPNALQPYLRFMREFQIPDVLSAMKILYSMAEFGIGDMGGQIDALVQRNTVMMDRAERLKEEDMMAGVGFLVLLPMITGVVKMLADLVLVILGILSVVNTI
;
A
#
# COMPACT_ATOMS: atom_id res chain seq x y z
N MET A 1 -13.43 9.28 -15.97
CA MET A 1 -13.21 8.28 -17.05
C MET A 1 -13.31 8.93 -18.43
N PHE A 2 -14.40 9.66 -18.72
CA PHE A 2 -14.60 10.34 -20.01
C PHE A 2 -13.66 11.52 -20.32
N HIS A 3 -12.96 12.07 -19.33
CA HIS A 3 -12.01 13.19 -19.51
C HIS A 3 -10.87 12.84 -20.50
N TYR A 4 -10.45 11.58 -20.53
CA TYR A 4 -9.32 11.09 -21.33
C TYR A 4 -9.69 10.61 -22.73
N TRP A 5 -10.96 10.76 -23.13
CA TRP A 5 -11.40 10.50 -24.50
C TRP A 5 -10.90 11.56 -25.48
N ASN A 6 -10.48 12.74 -24.99
CA ASN A 6 -9.85 13.75 -25.82
C ASN A 6 -8.38 13.38 -26.08
N PRO A 7 -7.99 13.04 -27.32
CA PRO A 7 -6.63 12.64 -27.65
C PRO A 7 -5.60 13.74 -27.38
N LYS A 8 -6.00 15.02 -27.42
CA LYS A 8 -5.11 16.14 -27.05
C LYS A 8 -4.79 16.12 -25.56
N LEU A 9 -5.77 15.81 -24.72
CA LEU A 9 -5.59 15.76 -23.27
C LEU A 9 -4.80 14.51 -22.86
N LEU A 10 -5.09 13.36 -23.48
CA LEU A 10 -4.31 12.14 -23.33
C LEU A 10 -2.84 12.36 -23.72
N ASN A 11 -2.60 13.04 -24.84
CA ASN A 11 -1.26 13.40 -25.28
C ASN A 11 -0.56 14.35 -24.29
N LEU A 12 -1.25 15.38 -23.80
CA LEU A 12 -0.71 16.29 -22.79
C LEU A 12 -0.30 15.56 -21.50
N GLU A 13 -1.09 14.59 -21.04
CA GLU A 13 -0.77 13.84 -19.82
C GLU A 13 0.39 12.87 -20.03
N ILE A 14 0.48 12.24 -21.21
CA ILE A 14 1.61 11.37 -21.59
C ILE A 14 2.90 12.19 -21.76
N GLN A 15 2.80 13.39 -22.32
CA GLN A 15 3.91 14.34 -22.38
C GLN A 15 4.31 14.85 -20.98
N ARG A 16 3.34 15.05 -20.08
CA ARG A 16 3.63 15.30 -18.65
C ARG A 16 4.32 14.13 -17.97
N CYS A 17 4.19 12.92 -18.48
CA CYS A 17 4.99 11.78 -18.03
C CYS A 17 6.37 11.68 -18.70
N GLY A 18 6.76 12.66 -19.54
CA GLY A 18 8.05 12.66 -20.24
C GLY A 18 8.12 11.69 -21.42
N TYR A 19 6.99 11.11 -21.84
CA TYR A 19 6.92 10.20 -22.98
C TYR A 19 6.34 10.90 -24.21
N THR A 20 6.79 10.50 -25.39
CA THR A 20 6.17 10.93 -26.64
C THR A 20 4.97 10.05 -26.95
N PHE A 21 3.82 10.68 -27.21
CA PHE A 21 2.65 9.95 -27.67
C PHE A 21 2.87 9.47 -29.10
N SER A 22 3.10 8.16 -29.26
CA SER A 22 3.06 7.54 -30.58
C SER A 22 1.62 7.15 -30.91
N ALA A 23 0.99 7.92 -31.81
CA ALA A 23 -0.34 7.61 -32.33
C ALA A 23 -0.40 6.20 -32.95
N SER A 24 0.71 5.75 -33.55
CA SER A 24 0.84 4.38 -34.10
C SER A 24 0.71 3.31 -33.01
N SER A 25 1.36 3.49 -31.86
CA SER A 25 1.27 2.55 -30.74
C SER A 25 -0.12 2.50 -30.12
N TYR A 26 -0.79 3.65 -30.03
CA TYR A 26 -2.17 3.73 -29.52
C TYR A 26 -3.17 3.05 -30.46
N VAL A 27 -3.05 3.27 -31.77
CA VAL A 27 -3.91 2.61 -32.78
C VAL A 27 -3.69 1.10 -32.79
N LYS A 28 -2.44 0.63 -32.69
CA LYS A 28 -2.13 -0.81 -32.56
C LYS A 28 -2.78 -1.41 -31.31
N TYR A 29 -2.72 -0.70 -30.17
CA TYR A 29 -3.35 -1.13 -28.92
C TYR A 29 -4.88 -1.22 -29.06
N LEU A 30 -5.51 -0.20 -29.65
CA LEU A 30 -6.95 -0.21 -29.92
C LEU A 30 -7.35 -1.36 -30.85
N LEU A 31 -6.64 -1.55 -31.96
CA LEU A 31 -6.89 -2.63 -32.91
C LEU A 31 -6.82 -4.00 -32.24
N ALA A 32 -5.79 -4.24 -31.41
CA ALA A 32 -5.67 -5.51 -30.68
C ALA A 32 -6.84 -5.78 -29.73
N VAL A 33 -7.30 -4.76 -29.01
CA VAL A 33 -8.46 -4.89 -28.10
C VAL A 33 -9.75 -5.16 -28.86
N TYR A 34 -10.03 -4.41 -29.94
CA TYR A 34 -11.24 -4.61 -30.73
C TYR A 34 -11.24 -5.94 -31.49
N LEU A 35 -10.09 -6.40 -32.01
CA LEU A 35 -9.96 -7.73 -32.61
C LEU A 35 -10.23 -8.83 -31.58
N GLY A 36 -9.74 -8.66 -30.34
CA GLY A 36 -10.05 -9.58 -29.24
C GLY A 36 -11.54 -9.66 -28.94
N ILE A 37 -12.23 -8.51 -28.89
CA ILE A 37 -13.68 -8.44 -28.66
C ILE A 37 -14.46 -9.05 -29.83
N ALA A 38 -14.04 -8.79 -31.08
CA ALA A 38 -14.67 -9.35 -32.27
C ALA A 38 -14.52 -10.89 -32.31
N GLY A 39 -13.32 -11.41 -32.00
CA GLY A 39 -13.08 -12.83 -31.86
C GLY A 39 -13.95 -13.47 -30.77
N PHE A 40 -14.12 -12.77 -29.64
CA PHE A 40 -15.01 -13.20 -28.57
C PHE A 40 -16.49 -13.21 -29.02
N ALA A 41 -16.96 -12.14 -29.65
CA ALA A 41 -18.33 -12.04 -30.15
C ALA A 41 -18.65 -13.15 -31.16
N TYR A 42 -17.70 -13.49 -32.02
CA TYR A 42 -17.81 -14.62 -32.95
C TYR A 42 -17.90 -15.96 -32.22
N LEU A 43 -17.01 -16.21 -31.24
CA LEU A 43 -16.96 -17.46 -30.49
C LEU A 43 -18.27 -17.73 -29.75
N PHE A 44 -18.85 -16.70 -29.14
CA PHE A 44 -20.11 -16.80 -28.39
C PHE A 44 -21.37 -16.61 -29.25
N GLN A 45 -21.22 -16.47 -30.57
CA GLN A 45 -22.31 -16.17 -31.50
C GLN A 45 -23.20 -15.02 -31.01
N LEU A 46 -22.56 -13.97 -30.47
CA LEU A 46 -23.26 -12.87 -29.83
C LEU A 46 -24.04 -12.06 -30.88
N GLN A 47 -25.29 -11.70 -30.60
CA GLN A 47 -26.05 -10.86 -31.52
C GLN A 47 -25.37 -9.49 -31.67
N VAL A 48 -25.58 -8.84 -32.82
CA VAL A 48 -24.97 -7.55 -33.15
C VAL A 48 -25.27 -6.50 -32.08
N PHE A 49 -26.50 -6.48 -31.56
CA PHE A 49 -26.90 -5.56 -30.49
C PHE A 49 -26.02 -5.67 -29.24
N PHE A 50 -25.84 -6.89 -28.71
CA PHE A 50 -25.00 -7.15 -27.53
C PHE A 50 -23.51 -6.88 -27.81
N SER A 51 -23.05 -7.19 -29.03
CA SER A 51 -21.68 -6.93 -29.46
C SER A 51 -21.35 -5.43 -29.43
N VAL A 52 -22.29 -4.59 -29.88
CA VAL A 52 -22.15 -3.12 -29.83
C VAL A 52 -22.05 -2.63 -28.37
N ILE A 53 -22.83 -3.20 -27.45
CA ILE A 53 -22.76 -2.85 -26.02
C ILE A 53 -21.38 -3.17 -25.44
N VAL A 54 -20.83 -4.35 -25.73
CA VAL A 54 -19.48 -4.74 -25.26
C VAL A 54 -18.42 -3.82 -25.84
N MET A 55 -18.50 -3.49 -27.13
CA MET A 55 -17.57 -2.56 -27.77
C MET A 55 -17.64 -1.17 -27.14
N ALA A 56 -18.84 -0.64 -26.90
CA ALA A 56 -19.03 0.64 -26.25
C ALA A 56 -18.45 0.66 -24.82
N ALA A 57 -18.67 -0.42 -24.05
CA ALA A 57 -18.08 -0.58 -22.73
C ALA A 57 -16.54 -0.58 -22.80
N ALA A 58 -15.95 -1.33 -23.73
CA ALA A 58 -14.51 -1.37 -23.92
C ALA A 58 -13.91 0.00 -24.28
N SER A 59 -14.56 0.76 -25.17
CA SER A 59 -14.12 2.12 -25.55
C SER A 59 -14.02 3.06 -24.34
N ILE A 60 -14.84 2.86 -23.31
CA ILE A 60 -14.80 3.65 -22.07
C ILE A 60 -13.53 3.36 -21.26
N PHE A 61 -13.12 2.09 -21.14
CA PHE A 61 -11.99 1.68 -20.30
C PHE A 61 -10.63 1.85 -20.98
N VAL A 62 -10.54 1.61 -22.29
CA VAL A 62 -9.25 1.54 -23.03
C VAL A 62 -8.37 2.79 -22.85
N PRO A 63 -8.87 4.04 -23.02
CA PRO A 63 -8.03 5.23 -22.85
C PRO A 63 -7.44 5.35 -21.45
N THR A 64 -8.21 4.98 -20.43
CA THR A 64 -7.75 5.04 -19.03
C THR A 64 -6.69 4.00 -18.72
N VAL A 65 -6.86 2.75 -19.20
CA VAL A 65 -5.85 1.71 -18.99
C VAL A 65 -4.56 2.02 -19.73
N PHE A 66 -4.68 2.58 -20.93
CA PHE A 66 -3.52 3.02 -21.71
C PHE A 66 -2.72 4.10 -20.95
N LEU A 67 -3.39 5.14 -20.44
CA LEU A 67 -2.74 6.17 -19.62
C LEU A 67 -2.09 5.57 -18.37
N MET A 68 -2.76 4.64 -17.68
CA MET A 68 -2.24 4.01 -16.47
C MET A 68 -0.95 3.23 -16.73
N ASN A 69 -0.79 2.61 -17.90
CA ASN A 69 0.47 1.96 -18.27
C ASN A 69 1.63 2.98 -18.40
N TYR A 70 1.39 4.13 -19.04
CA TYR A 70 2.40 5.19 -19.12
C TYR A 70 2.70 5.82 -17.76
N LYS A 71 1.67 6.00 -16.92
CA LYS A 71 1.87 6.50 -15.56
C LYS A 71 2.72 5.53 -14.72
N ASN A 72 2.52 4.22 -14.85
CA ASN A 72 3.35 3.22 -14.18
C ASN A 72 4.81 3.30 -14.63
N LEU A 73 5.06 3.39 -15.95
CA LEU A 73 6.42 3.54 -16.49
C LEU A 73 7.09 4.83 -16.00
N TYR A 74 6.33 5.93 -15.94
CA TYR A 74 6.82 7.18 -15.38
C TYR A 74 7.16 7.05 -13.89
N GLU A 75 6.30 6.43 -13.08
CA GLU A 75 6.58 6.20 -11.66
C GLU A 75 7.80 5.30 -11.45
N GLU A 76 7.99 4.27 -12.29
CA GLU A 76 9.18 3.40 -12.29
C GLU A 76 10.45 4.21 -12.56
N LYS A 77 10.46 5.01 -13.63
CA LYS A 77 11.59 5.88 -13.96
C LYS A 77 11.83 6.93 -12.88
N LYS A 78 10.78 7.54 -12.36
CA LYS A 78 10.84 8.53 -11.28
C LYS A 78 11.49 7.94 -10.02
N PHE A 79 11.15 6.70 -9.68
CA PHE A 79 11.75 5.98 -8.56
C PHE A 79 13.23 5.67 -8.81
N GLU A 80 13.58 5.22 -10.01
CA GLU A 80 14.97 4.97 -10.42
C GLU A 80 15.82 6.24 -10.31
N ASP A 81 15.37 7.34 -10.91
CA ASP A 81 16.02 8.66 -10.85
C ASP A 81 16.23 9.13 -9.40
N LEU A 82 15.18 9.03 -8.57
CA LEU A 82 15.24 9.41 -7.15
C LEU A 82 16.24 8.57 -6.37
N THR A 83 16.22 7.25 -6.56
CA THR A 83 17.15 6.37 -5.85
C THR A 83 18.60 6.56 -6.29
N ALA A 84 18.83 6.85 -7.56
CA ALA A 84 20.15 7.18 -8.09
C ALA A 84 20.65 8.53 -7.56
N TYR A 85 19.76 9.54 -7.50
CA TYR A 85 20.03 10.83 -6.87
C TYR A 85 20.47 10.67 -5.42
N MET A 86 19.69 9.97 -4.59
CA MET A 86 20.01 9.78 -3.17
C MET A 86 21.33 9.05 -2.96
N GLU A 87 21.65 8.07 -3.80
CA GLU A 87 22.93 7.35 -3.72
C GLU A 87 24.12 8.26 -3.99
N GLN A 88 24.08 8.94 -5.14
CA GLN A 88 25.18 9.77 -5.58
C GLN A 88 25.39 10.95 -4.63
N LEU A 89 24.30 11.56 -4.16
CA LEU A 89 24.34 12.65 -3.19
C LEU A 89 25.01 12.20 -1.89
N LEU A 90 24.61 11.05 -1.35
CA LEU A 90 25.18 10.49 -0.12
C LEU A 90 26.67 10.15 -0.28
N TYR A 91 27.09 9.52 -1.38
CA TYR A 91 28.50 9.22 -1.62
C TYR A 91 29.37 10.47 -1.83
N SER A 92 28.89 11.42 -2.62
CA SER A 92 29.62 12.68 -2.84
C SER A 92 29.71 13.52 -1.57
N PHE A 93 28.65 13.54 -0.76
CA PHE A 93 28.67 14.18 0.54
C PHE A 93 29.60 13.47 1.53
N LYS A 94 29.65 12.12 1.53
CA LYS A 94 30.62 11.35 2.34
C LYS A 94 32.05 11.81 2.10
N ARG A 95 32.40 12.08 0.84
CA ARG A 95 33.77 12.45 0.43
C ARG A 95 34.17 13.87 0.86
N ARG A 96 33.25 14.84 0.81
CA ARG A 96 33.59 16.27 0.95
C ARG A 96 32.86 17.00 2.08
N ALA A 97 31.84 16.38 2.68
CA ALA A 97 30.95 16.95 3.71
C ALA A 97 30.45 18.36 3.35
N LYS A 98 30.10 18.54 2.06
CA LYS A 98 29.63 19.81 1.50
C LYS A 98 28.46 19.61 0.55
N ILE A 99 27.30 20.17 0.92
CA ILE A 99 26.03 20.01 0.17
C ILE A 99 26.18 20.47 -1.27
N LEU A 100 26.76 21.67 -1.50
CA LEU A 100 26.91 22.25 -2.84
C LEU A 100 27.70 21.33 -3.78
N THR A 101 28.89 20.88 -3.35
CA THR A 101 29.70 19.96 -4.16
C THR A 101 29.02 18.61 -4.38
N ALA A 102 28.23 18.14 -3.41
CA ALA A 102 27.49 16.88 -3.56
C ALA A 102 26.36 17.00 -4.58
N LEU A 103 25.67 18.15 -4.63
CA LEU A 103 24.67 18.45 -5.65
C LEU A 103 25.31 18.61 -7.04
N GLU A 104 26.46 19.30 -7.14
CA GLU A 104 27.21 19.45 -8.39
C GLU A 104 27.66 18.10 -8.95
N ASP A 105 28.24 17.24 -8.12
CA ASP A 105 28.63 15.88 -8.52
C ASP A 105 27.42 15.05 -8.95
N THR A 106 26.30 15.16 -8.21
CA THR A 106 25.05 14.45 -8.54
C THR A 106 24.42 14.95 -9.83
N LYS A 107 24.56 16.24 -10.16
CA LYS A 107 24.08 16.82 -11.42
C LYS A 107 24.69 16.12 -12.63
N LEU A 108 25.96 15.69 -12.54
CA LEU A 108 26.67 15.01 -13.63
C LEU A 108 26.06 13.65 -14.00
N LEU A 109 25.28 13.04 -13.09
CA LEU A 109 24.61 11.76 -13.34
C LEU A 109 23.45 11.90 -14.33
N PHE A 110 22.81 13.07 -14.37
CA PHE A 110 21.61 13.31 -15.18
C PHE A 110 21.95 14.15 -16.40
N ARG A 111 21.48 13.75 -17.59
CA ARG A 111 21.58 14.59 -18.78
C ARG A 111 20.41 15.57 -18.86
N GLN A 112 20.68 16.76 -19.41
CA GLN A 112 19.67 17.77 -19.63
C GLN A 112 18.55 17.22 -20.53
N GLY A 113 17.31 17.27 -20.04
CA GLY A 113 16.12 16.75 -20.73
C GLY A 113 15.83 15.26 -20.52
N GLU A 114 16.71 14.50 -19.87
CA GLU A 114 16.49 13.07 -19.58
C GLU A 114 15.64 12.85 -18.32
N SER A 115 15.87 13.67 -17.30
CA SER A 115 15.14 13.64 -16.03
C SER A 115 14.81 15.07 -15.58
N ARG A 116 13.66 15.24 -14.93
CA ARG A 116 13.27 16.52 -14.32
C ARG A 116 14.10 16.84 -13.08
N LEU A 117 14.68 15.81 -12.48
CA LEU A 117 15.61 15.92 -11.36
C LEU A 117 16.82 16.79 -11.73
N TYR A 118 17.26 16.79 -12.99
CA TYR A 118 18.31 17.68 -13.50
C TYR A 118 17.98 19.16 -13.23
N ASN A 119 16.78 19.60 -13.62
CA ASN A 119 16.34 20.98 -13.46
C ASN A 119 16.22 21.37 -11.98
N GLY A 120 15.74 20.44 -11.14
CA GLY A 120 15.65 20.66 -9.69
C GLY A 120 17.03 20.79 -9.03
N ILE A 121 18.00 19.96 -9.42
CA ILE A 121 19.38 20.06 -8.93
C ILE A 121 20.04 21.34 -9.44
N GLU A 122 19.84 21.70 -10.70
CA GLU A 122 20.39 22.92 -11.29
C GLU A 122 19.88 24.15 -10.54
N TYR A 123 18.56 24.24 -10.32
CA TYR A 123 17.97 25.29 -9.50
C TYR A 123 18.57 25.31 -8.08
N ALA A 124 18.68 24.16 -7.42
CA ALA A 124 19.24 24.06 -6.07
C ALA A 124 20.69 24.56 -6.02
N VAL A 125 21.52 24.20 -7.00
CA VAL A 125 22.93 24.63 -7.11
C VAL A 125 23.00 26.15 -7.34
N GLU A 126 22.23 26.68 -8.28
CA GLU A 126 22.19 28.12 -8.57
C GLU A 126 21.71 28.93 -7.36
N HIS A 127 20.65 28.46 -6.69
CA HIS A 127 20.10 29.10 -5.49
C HIS A 127 21.15 29.18 -4.38
N ILE A 128 21.85 28.08 -4.11
CA ILE A 128 22.93 28.03 -3.10
C ILE A 128 24.10 28.95 -3.48
N GLN A 129 24.46 29.04 -4.76
CA GLN A 129 25.55 29.91 -5.23
C GLN A 129 25.17 31.40 -5.22
N SER A 130 23.90 31.74 -5.38
CA SER A 130 23.41 33.13 -5.49
C SER A 130 23.25 33.87 -4.15
N ALA A 131 23.28 33.15 -3.02
CA ALA A 131 23.45 33.63 -1.64
C ALA A 131 22.90 35.04 -1.27
N GLN A 132 21.66 35.36 -1.66
CA GLN A 132 20.97 36.60 -1.24
C GLN A 132 19.73 36.36 -0.35
N SER A 133 19.45 35.14 0.10
CA SER A 133 18.27 34.86 0.93
C SER A 133 18.54 35.08 2.43
N GLU A 134 17.61 35.73 3.12
CA GLU A 134 17.57 35.90 4.59
C GLU A 134 17.14 34.61 5.35
N GLY A 135 16.83 33.52 4.63
CA GLY A 135 16.36 32.23 5.16
C GLY A 135 17.41 31.10 5.14
N ASN A 136 16.98 29.88 5.52
CA ASN A 136 17.82 28.69 5.38
C ASN A 136 17.94 28.30 3.90
N ILE A 137 19.00 28.79 3.25
CA ILE A 137 19.30 28.63 1.81
C ILE A 137 19.18 27.17 1.36
N TYR A 138 19.64 26.22 2.18
CA TYR A 138 19.60 24.79 1.85
C TYR A 138 18.18 24.22 1.83
N GLN A 139 17.32 24.68 2.75
CA GLN A 139 15.94 24.22 2.81
C GLN A 139 15.15 24.67 1.58
N GLU A 140 15.33 25.92 1.15
CA GLU A 140 14.72 26.43 -0.09
C GLU A 140 15.24 25.67 -1.32
N ALA A 141 16.55 25.42 -1.39
CA ALA A 141 17.16 24.65 -2.48
C ALA A 141 16.61 23.22 -2.58
N PHE A 142 16.51 22.51 -1.45
CA PHE A 142 15.95 21.16 -1.41
C PHE A 142 14.44 21.13 -1.69
N SER A 143 13.71 22.17 -1.29
CA SER A 143 12.26 22.23 -1.48
C SER A 143 11.84 22.10 -2.95
N GLU A 144 12.66 22.56 -3.90
CA GLU A 144 12.35 22.44 -5.34
C GLU A 144 12.42 20.98 -5.82
N ILE A 145 13.42 20.23 -5.35
CA ILE A 145 13.55 18.79 -5.64
C ILE A 145 12.41 18.02 -4.98
N GLU A 146 12.08 18.39 -3.74
CA GLU A 146 11.04 17.76 -2.93
C GLU A 146 9.62 17.96 -3.47
N LYS A 147 9.32 19.06 -4.17
CA LYS A 147 8.01 19.29 -4.79
C LYS A 147 7.59 18.17 -5.74
N GLU A 148 8.53 17.67 -6.55
CA GLU A 148 8.24 16.60 -7.50
C GLU A 148 8.61 15.22 -6.95
N TYR A 149 9.71 15.09 -6.20
CA TYR A 149 10.26 13.79 -5.77
C TYR A 149 10.12 13.50 -4.27
N GLY A 150 9.40 14.35 -3.53
CA GLY A 150 9.25 14.29 -2.08
C GLY A 150 8.79 12.92 -1.56
N CYS A 151 9.58 12.37 -0.64
CA CYS A 151 9.26 11.16 0.10
C CYS A 151 9.95 11.19 1.47
N LYS A 152 9.44 10.43 2.45
CA LYS A 152 9.98 10.42 3.83
C LYS A 152 11.48 10.19 3.91
N ARG A 153 12.03 9.34 3.03
CA ARG A 153 13.47 9.02 2.98
C ARG A 153 14.29 10.17 2.42
N LEU A 154 13.80 10.83 1.38
CA LEU A 154 14.44 12.00 0.78
C LEU A 154 14.53 13.14 1.80
N TYR A 155 13.42 13.46 2.49
CA TYR A 155 13.39 14.48 3.54
C TYR A 155 14.43 14.20 4.63
N LYS A 156 14.49 12.95 5.13
CA LYS A 156 15.48 12.55 6.15
C LYS A 156 16.92 12.71 5.68
N ILE A 157 17.21 12.40 4.42
CA ILE A 157 18.54 12.62 3.85
C ILE A 157 18.84 14.12 3.82
N HIS A 158 17.96 14.94 3.26
CA HIS A 158 18.18 16.39 3.20
C HIS A 158 18.34 17.03 4.58
N ASP A 159 17.48 16.68 5.55
CA ASP A 159 17.56 17.15 6.93
C ASP A 159 18.89 16.76 7.60
N PHE A 160 19.31 15.50 7.43
CA PHE A 160 20.59 15.02 7.94
C PHE A 160 21.78 15.79 7.33
N LEU A 161 21.78 16.00 6.01
CA LEU A 161 22.83 16.74 5.32
C LEU A 161 22.92 18.18 5.82
N MET A 162 21.78 18.85 6.02
CA MET A 162 21.73 20.20 6.59
C MET A 162 22.27 20.22 8.03
N GLN A 163 21.90 19.25 8.86
CA GLN A 163 22.35 19.17 10.24
C GLN A 163 23.89 19.01 10.32
N VAL A 164 24.47 18.15 9.48
CA VAL A 164 25.93 17.95 9.41
C VAL A 164 26.65 19.19 8.89
N GLU A 165 26.11 19.85 7.85
CA GLU A 165 26.69 21.06 7.28
C GLU A 165 26.74 22.22 8.31
N GLN A 166 25.70 22.34 9.14
CA GLN A 166 25.60 23.39 10.17
C GLN A 166 26.40 23.07 11.44
N SER A 167 26.35 21.82 11.92
CA SER A 167 26.91 21.44 13.23
C SER A 167 28.34 20.92 13.14
N GLY A 168 28.77 20.47 11.96
CA GLY A 168 30.00 19.69 11.78
C GLY A 168 29.89 18.27 12.35
N GLY A 169 30.81 17.39 11.96
CA GLY A 169 30.85 15.99 12.43
C GLY A 169 31.40 15.03 11.38
N SER A 170 31.61 13.76 11.75
CA SER A 170 31.96 12.69 10.81
C SER A 170 30.67 12.00 10.31
N PRO A 171 30.24 12.23 9.06
CA PRO A 171 28.96 11.71 8.60
C PRO A 171 29.03 10.24 8.14
N ASP A 172 30.22 9.62 8.15
CA ASP A 172 30.46 8.32 7.51
C ASP A 172 29.50 7.22 7.97
N ALA A 173 29.37 7.02 9.29
CA ALA A 173 28.50 5.99 9.86
C ALA A 173 27.02 6.25 9.52
N ALA A 174 26.56 7.49 9.67
CA ALA A 174 25.18 7.86 9.36
C ALA A 174 24.85 7.74 7.86
N ILE A 175 25.80 8.08 6.98
CA ILE A 175 25.65 7.89 5.53
C ILE A 175 25.55 6.39 5.18
N GLU A 176 26.37 5.54 5.79
CA GLU A 176 26.30 4.09 5.57
C GLU A 176 24.94 3.52 5.99
N ILE A 177 24.36 4.02 7.09
CA ILE A 177 23.01 3.67 7.52
C ILE A 177 21.96 4.08 6.48
N LEU A 178 22.03 5.31 5.98
CA LEU A 178 21.08 5.83 4.98
C LEU A 178 21.21 5.08 3.63
N LEU A 179 22.43 4.75 3.20
CA LEU A 179 22.68 3.93 2.01
C LEU A 179 22.11 2.52 2.16
N ASN A 180 22.25 1.92 3.35
CA ASN A 180 21.69 0.60 3.61
C ASN A 180 20.15 0.62 3.65
N ASP A 181 19.52 1.62 4.29
CA ASP A 181 18.06 1.78 4.26
C ASP A 181 17.54 1.97 2.82
N ARG A 182 18.23 2.79 2.02
CA ARG A 182 17.94 2.96 0.59
C ARG A 182 18.01 1.61 -0.13
N LYS A 183 19.10 0.84 0.02
CA LYS A 183 19.27 -0.45 -0.65
C LYS A 183 18.12 -1.41 -0.31
N MET A 184 17.79 -1.53 0.97
CA MET A 184 16.67 -2.34 1.45
C MET A 184 15.33 -1.86 0.88
N TRP A 185 15.12 -0.55 0.78
CA TRP A 185 13.93 0.03 0.16
C TRP A 185 13.82 -0.32 -1.33
N ILE A 186 14.92 -0.24 -2.09
CA ILE A 186 14.97 -0.62 -3.50
C ILE A 186 14.59 -2.10 -3.69
N GLU A 187 15.20 -3.00 -2.93
CA GLU A 187 14.91 -4.44 -3.02
C GLU A 187 13.42 -4.75 -2.77
N ARG A 188 12.80 -4.04 -1.80
CA ARG A 188 11.37 -4.15 -1.49
C ARG A 188 10.47 -3.64 -2.60
N ILE A 189 10.73 -2.44 -3.12
CA ILE A 189 9.92 -1.87 -4.21
C ILE A 189 9.99 -2.75 -5.46
N TYR A 190 11.16 -3.29 -5.81
CA TYR A 190 11.26 -4.25 -6.92
C TYR A 190 10.52 -5.56 -6.63
N GLY A 191 10.57 -6.06 -5.39
CA GLY A 191 9.75 -7.20 -4.94
C GLY A 191 8.25 -6.95 -5.13
N LEU A 192 7.76 -5.79 -4.68
CA LEU A 192 6.38 -5.35 -4.85
C LEU A 192 5.97 -5.23 -6.31
N GLN A 193 6.81 -4.64 -7.16
CA GLN A 193 6.54 -4.54 -8.60
C GLN A 193 6.40 -5.94 -9.24
N LYS A 194 7.28 -6.87 -8.86
CA LYS A 194 7.22 -8.26 -9.31
C LYS A 194 5.92 -8.93 -8.85
N GLU A 195 5.50 -8.70 -7.60
CA GLU A 195 4.24 -9.23 -7.09
C GLU A 195 3.02 -8.63 -7.80
N LYS A 196 2.98 -7.31 -7.95
CA LYS A 196 1.93 -6.60 -8.71
C LYS A 196 1.82 -7.14 -10.14
N LYS A 197 2.96 -7.32 -10.83
CA LYS A 197 3.01 -7.91 -12.18
C LYS A 197 2.52 -9.36 -12.19
N ASN A 198 2.96 -10.18 -11.24
CA ASN A 198 2.48 -11.56 -11.09
C ASN A 198 0.96 -11.62 -10.89
N ILE A 199 0.39 -10.72 -10.09
CA ILE A 199 -1.06 -10.65 -9.89
C ILE A 199 -1.77 -10.19 -11.17
N LYS A 200 -1.27 -9.16 -11.87
CA LYS A 200 -1.83 -8.74 -13.19
C LYS A 200 -1.88 -9.91 -14.17
N VAL A 201 -0.81 -10.71 -14.23
CA VAL A 201 -0.74 -11.91 -15.07
C VAL A 201 -1.76 -12.96 -14.61
N LYS A 202 -1.83 -13.27 -13.31
CA LYS A 202 -2.81 -14.23 -12.76
C LYS A 202 -4.26 -13.83 -13.02
N VAL A 203 -4.62 -12.56 -12.85
CA VAL A 203 -5.97 -12.05 -13.18
C VAL A 203 -6.27 -12.23 -14.66
N THR A 204 -5.31 -11.91 -15.53
CA THR A 204 -5.47 -12.05 -17.00
C THR A 204 -5.66 -13.52 -17.40
N ILE A 205 -4.86 -14.43 -16.83
CA ILE A 205 -5.02 -15.88 -17.02
C ILE A 205 -6.39 -16.35 -16.51
N GLY A 206 -6.81 -15.88 -15.33
CA GLY A 206 -8.11 -16.22 -14.74
C GLY A 206 -9.29 -15.80 -15.62
N ILE A 207 -9.23 -14.63 -16.26
CA ILE A 207 -10.23 -14.18 -17.22
C ILE A 207 -10.21 -15.07 -18.48
N GLY A 208 -9.04 -15.39 -19.01
CA GLY A 208 -8.90 -16.31 -20.14
C GLY A 208 -9.50 -17.70 -19.86
N LEU A 209 -9.23 -18.25 -18.67
CA LEU A 209 -9.82 -19.52 -18.22
C LEU A 209 -11.33 -19.43 -18.02
N SER A 210 -11.82 -18.34 -17.43
CA SER A 210 -13.27 -18.10 -17.31
C SER A 210 -13.95 -18.11 -18.67
N PHE A 211 -13.39 -17.40 -19.65
CA PHE A 211 -13.93 -17.40 -21.01
C PHE A 211 -13.83 -18.76 -21.70
N LEU A 212 -12.73 -19.50 -21.49
CA LEU A 212 -12.60 -20.87 -22.00
C LEU A 212 -13.68 -21.78 -21.44
N ILE A 213 -13.96 -21.71 -20.13
CA ILE A 213 -15.01 -22.50 -19.48
C ILE A 213 -16.38 -22.13 -20.07
N CYS A 214 -16.68 -20.83 -20.19
CA CYS A 214 -17.92 -20.35 -20.78
C CYS A 214 -18.07 -20.77 -22.25
N ALA A 215 -16.98 -20.79 -23.02
CA ALA A 215 -16.95 -21.24 -24.41
C ALA A 215 -17.23 -22.75 -24.52
N MET A 216 -16.52 -23.56 -23.73
CA MET A 216 -16.67 -25.01 -23.71
C MET A 216 -18.10 -25.43 -23.32
N SER A 217 -18.72 -24.73 -22.36
CA SER A 217 -20.12 -25.00 -21.98
C SER A 217 -21.11 -24.82 -23.13
N ILE A 218 -20.85 -23.90 -24.06
CA ILE A 218 -21.70 -23.67 -25.24
C ILE A 218 -21.40 -24.71 -26.32
N LEU A 219 -20.13 -25.01 -26.58
CA LEU A 219 -19.72 -25.97 -27.61
C LEU A 219 -20.13 -27.41 -27.29
N MET A 220 -20.25 -27.77 -26.02
CA MET A 220 -20.67 -29.11 -25.57
C MET A 220 -22.20 -29.31 -25.58
N LEU A 221 -23.00 -28.25 -25.80
CA LEU A 221 -24.46 -28.38 -25.86
C LEU A 221 -24.88 -29.05 -27.19
N PRO A 222 -25.76 -30.07 -27.15
CA PRO A 222 -26.36 -30.63 -28.35
C PRO A 222 -27.14 -29.55 -29.12
N LYS A 223 -27.07 -29.58 -30.46
CA LYS A 223 -27.76 -28.60 -31.33
C LYS A 223 -29.28 -28.53 -31.12
N GLU A 224 -29.88 -29.57 -30.56
CA GLU A 224 -31.31 -29.65 -30.22
C GLU A 224 -31.71 -28.73 -29.06
N PHE A 225 -30.77 -28.36 -28.19
CA PHE A 225 -30.96 -27.47 -27.04
C PHE A 225 -30.13 -26.20 -27.20
N ASP A 226 -30.05 -25.64 -28.41
CA ASP A 226 -29.24 -24.46 -28.66
C ASP A 226 -29.83 -23.21 -27.97
N ILE A 227 -29.15 -22.74 -26.92
CA ILE A 227 -29.53 -21.57 -26.12
C ILE A 227 -28.86 -20.29 -26.66
N THR A 228 -27.95 -20.41 -27.63
CA THR A 228 -27.17 -19.27 -28.12
C THR A 228 -28.06 -18.15 -28.68
N GLN A 229 -29.25 -18.46 -29.21
CA GLN A 229 -30.20 -17.45 -29.71
C GLN A 229 -31.17 -16.93 -28.64
N ASN A 230 -31.16 -17.49 -27.43
CA ASN A 230 -32.05 -17.05 -26.36
C ASN A 230 -31.60 -15.67 -25.83
N PRO A 231 -32.49 -14.67 -25.78
CA PRO A 231 -32.13 -13.32 -25.31
C PRO A 231 -31.60 -13.31 -23.87
N ILE A 232 -32.02 -14.26 -23.02
CA ILE A 232 -31.57 -14.35 -21.62
C ILE A 232 -30.12 -14.84 -21.56
N SER A 233 -29.74 -15.88 -22.32
CA SER A 233 -28.35 -16.38 -22.34
C SER A 233 -27.38 -15.36 -22.96
N GLN A 234 -27.82 -14.66 -24.02
CA GLN A 234 -27.07 -13.55 -24.62
C GLN A 234 -26.86 -12.39 -23.63
N ALA A 235 -27.89 -12.01 -22.87
CA ALA A 235 -27.79 -10.98 -21.84
C ALA A 235 -26.84 -11.39 -20.69
N VAL A 236 -26.93 -12.64 -20.21
CA VAL A 236 -26.02 -13.17 -19.18
C VAL A 236 -24.58 -13.20 -19.67
N THR A 237 -24.34 -13.69 -20.90
CA THR A 237 -23.01 -13.73 -21.51
C THR A 237 -22.42 -12.33 -21.64
N THR A 238 -23.22 -11.37 -22.12
CA THR A 238 -22.82 -9.96 -22.20
C THR A 238 -22.47 -9.38 -20.82
N GLY A 239 -23.29 -9.66 -19.81
CA GLY A 239 -23.04 -9.24 -18.43
C GLY A 239 -21.73 -9.80 -17.87
N VAL A 240 -21.44 -11.08 -18.13
CA VAL A 240 -20.20 -11.76 -17.71
C VAL A 240 -18.97 -11.16 -18.39
N VAL A 241 -19.05 -10.80 -19.66
CA VAL A 241 -17.95 -10.12 -20.38
C VAL A 241 -17.66 -8.76 -19.79
N ILE A 242 -18.71 -7.95 -19.59
CA ILE A 242 -18.57 -6.61 -19.00
C ILE A 242 -18.01 -6.72 -17.58
N LEU A 243 -18.48 -7.69 -16.79
CA LEU A 243 -17.98 -7.93 -15.44
C LEU A 243 -16.50 -8.35 -15.44
N ASN A 244 -16.07 -9.21 -16.36
CA ASN A 244 -14.66 -9.56 -16.52
C ASN A 244 -13.80 -8.37 -16.97
N MET A 245 -14.30 -7.51 -17.86
CA MET A 245 -13.63 -6.25 -18.22
C MET A 245 -13.50 -5.31 -17.01
N LEU A 246 -14.54 -5.20 -16.18
CA LEU A 246 -14.53 -4.42 -14.95
C LEU A 246 -13.52 -4.98 -13.93
N ILE A 247 -13.46 -6.31 -13.76
CA ILE A 247 -12.48 -6.96 -12.88
C ILE A 247 -11.06 -6.68 -13.37
N TRP A 248 -10.81 -6.80 -14.68
CA TRP A 248 -9.52 -6.49 -15.27
C TRP A 248 -9.13 -5.02 -15.07
N TYR A 249 -10.06 -4.10 -15.32
CA TYR A 249 -9.87 -2.67 -15.10
C TYR A 249 -9.59 -2.36 -13.62
N ALA A 250 -10.37 -2.93 -12.69
CA ALA A 250 -10.19 -2.75 -11.26
C ALA A 250 -8.84 -3.29 -10.79
N ALA A 251 -8.40 -4.45 -11.31
CA ALA A 251 -7.07 -5.00 -11.04
C ALA A 251 -5.97 -4.07 -11.55
N GLN A 252 -6.07 -3.59 -12.80
CA GLN A 252 -5.11 -2.61 -13.32
C GLN A 252 -5.09 -1.34 -12.47
N LYS A 253 -6.25 -0.82 -12.05
CA LYS A 253 -6.36 0.41 -11.26
C LYS A 253 -5.76 0.27 -9.88
N LYS A 254 -6.10 -0.79 -9.16
CA LYS A 254 -5.58 -1.05 -7.80
C LYS A 254 -4.08 -1.34 -7.80
N LEU A 255 -3.55 -1.89 -8.89
CA LEU A 255 -2.12 -2.26 -9.03
C LEU A 255 -1.25 -1.17 -9.66
N SER A 256 -1.81 -0.06 -10.14
CA SER A 256 -1.09 1.04 -10.84
C SER A 256 -0.86 2.28 -9.97
N GLY A 257 -0.84 2.12 -8.65
CA GLY A 257 -0.58 3.21 -7.69
C GLY A 257 0.87 3.69 -7.72
N SER A 258 1.10 4.92 -7.24
CA SER A 258 2.41 5.54 -7.11
C SER A 258 3.36 4.70 -6.26
N LEU A 259 4.62 4.61 -6.67
CA LEU A 259 5.65 3.81 -5.98
C LEU A 259 6.26 4.55 -4.78
N ILE A 260 6.20 5.89 -4.81
CA ILE A 260 6.86 6.78 -3.85
C ILE A 260 5.91 7.23 -2.72
N LEU A 261 4.60 7.27 -3.01
CA LEU A 261 3.54 7.86 -2.18
C LEU A 261 2.74 6.83 -1.36
N SER A 262 3.24 5.60 -1.22
CA SER A 262 2.59 4.53 -0.45
C SER A 262 2.54 4.75 1.06
N ASP A 263 2.99 5.90 1.53
CA ASP A 263 2.86 6.37 2.91
C ASP A 263 1.56 7.19 3.10
N GLU A 264 0.47 6.84 2.40
CA GLU A 264 -0.86 7.41 2.66
C GLU A 264 -1.12 7.38 4.17
N ASP A 265 -1.42 8.57 4.71
CA ASP A 265 -1.64 8.82 6.12
C ASP A 265 -2.64 7.80 6.66
N VAL A 266 -2.15 6.89 7.50
CA VAL A 266 -3.03 6.00 8.24
C VAL A 266 -3.99 6.89 9.02
N ASP A 267 -5.29 6.62 8.96
CA ASP A 267 -6.31 7.41 9.67
C ASP A 267 -5.95 7.47 11.17
N GLU A 268 -5.24 8.53 11.55
CA GLU A 268 -4.69 8.69 12.89
C GLU A 268 -5.83 8.78 13.90
N ALA A 269 -7.00 9.26 13.49
CA ALA A 269 -8.18 9.32 14.34
C ALA A 269 -8.69 7.90 14.65
N GLU A 270 -8.78 7.03 13.65
CA GLU A 270 -9.19 5.63 13.83
C GLU A 270 -8.21 4.86 14.73
N ILE A 271 -6.90 5.01 14.49
CA ILE A 271 -5.89 4.34 15.32
C ILE A 271 -5.93 4.89 16.75
N ARG A 272 -6.10 6.20 16.93
CA ARG A 272 -6.21 6.83 18.25
C ARG A 272 -7.41 6.33 19.02
N GLU A 273 -8.55 6.12 18.38
CA GLU A 273 -9.73 5.54 19.02
C GLU A 273 -9.44 4.10 19.47
N LYS A 274 -8.87 3.27 18.59
CA LYS A 274 -8.50 1.89 18.91
C LYS A 274 -7.46 1.82 20.02
N TYR A 275 -6.46 2.71 20.02
CA TYR A 275 -5.46 2.82 21.08
C TYR A 275 -6.11 3.17 22.42
N LYS A 276 -6.95 4.22 22.46
CA LYS A 276 -7.71 4.59 23.67
C LYS A 276 -8.58 3.44 24.17
N TYR A 277 -9.21 2.70 23.27
CA TYR A 277 -10.02 1.54 23.61
C TYR A 277 -9.20 0.39 24.22
N VAL A 278 -7.99 0.13 23.72
CA VAL A 278 -7.13 -0.95 24.23
C VAL A 278 -6.49 -0.60 25.57
N VAL A 279 -5.99 0.63 25.72
CA VAL A 279 -5.22 1.08 26.90
C VAL A 279 -6.13 1.61 28.02
N LYS A 280 -7.13 2.43 27.67
CA LYS A 280 -8.00 3.15 28.62
C LYS A 280 -9.45 2.65 28.62
N GLY A 281 -9.82 1.74 27.72
CA GLY A 281 -11.20 1.30 27.56
C GLY A 281 -11.67 0.40 28.70
N ASN A 282 -12.86 0.69 29.25
CA ASN A 282 -13.48 -0.17 30.24
C ASN A 282 -14.07 -1.42 29.57
N ARG A 283 -13.32 -2.52 29.65
CA ARG A 283 -13.68 -3.82 29.04
C ARG A 283 -14.92 -4.44 29.69
N GLU A 284 -15.13 -4.23 30.98
CA GLU A 284 -16.26 -4.81 31.71
C GLU A 284 -17.59 -4.20 31.24
N LYS A 285 -17.62 -2.89 30.99
CA LYS A 285 -18.81 -2.19 30.48
C LYS A 285 -19.23 -2.69 29.09
N GLU A 286 -18.29 -2.87 28.17
CA GLU A 286 -18.57 -3.40 26.83
C GLU A 286 -18.94 -4.88 26.87
N ARG A 287 -18.27 -5.68 27.72
CA ARG A 287 -18.63 -7.08 27.95
C ARG A 287 -20.07 -7.20 28.43
N LEU A 288 -20.49 -6.37 29.39
CA LEU A 288 -21.84 -6.36 29.92
C LEU A 288 -22.86 -5.98 28.83
N LYS A 289 -22.58 -4.93 28.04
CA LYS A 289 -23.43 -4.49 26.92
C LYS A 289 -23.66 -5.62 25.90
N TYR A 290 -22.60 -6.25 25.41
CA TYR A 290 -22.73 -7.35 24.45
C TYR A 290 -23.33 -8.61 25.07
N SER A 291 -23.14 -8.82 26.39
CA SER A 291 -23.79 -9.91 27.12
C SER A 291 -25.31 -9.71 27.21
N ILE A 292 -25.79 -8.51 27.50
CA ILE A 292 -27.23 -8.19 27.54
C ILE A 292 -27.85 -8.41 26.15
N ILE A 293 -27.21 -7.90 25.09
CA ILE A 293 -27.68 -8.08 23.72
C ILE A 293 -27.70 -9.57 23.34
N GLY A 294 -26.65 -10.32 23.69
CA GLY A 294 -26.58 -11.76 23.48
C GLY A 294 -27.70 -12.52 24.19
N CYS A 295 -28.01 -12.16 25.44
CA CYS A 295 -29.13 -12.73 26.18
C CYS A 295 -30.48 -12.44 25.51
N ILE A 296 -30.69 -11.22 24.98
CA ILE A 296 -31.91 -10.87 24.24
C ILE A 296 -32.07 -11.77 23.01
N PHE A 297 -31.03 -11.93 22.18
CA PHE A 297 -31.08 -12.83 21.02
C PHE A 297 -31.29 -14.30 21.44
N GLY A 298 -30.74 -14.72 22.58
CA GLY A 298 -30.96 -16.06 23.14
C GLY A 298 -32.43 -16.30 23.52
N VAL A 299 -33.09 -15.34 24.17
CA VAL A 299 -34.52 -15.42 24.49
C VAL A 299 -35.36 -15.43 23.21
N THR A 300 -35.03 -14.59 22.22
CA THR A 300 -35.70 -14.57 20.92
C THR A 300 -35.58 -15.90 20.17
N ALA A 301 -34.43 -16.58 20.28
CA ALA A 301 -34.24 -17.90 19.68
C ALA A 301 -35.18 -18.96 20.26
N ILE A 302 -35.39 -18.93 21.58
CA ILE A 302 -36.32 -19.85 22.28
C ILE A 302 -37.78 -19.57 21.84
N LEU A 303 -38.17 -18.30 21.74
CA LEU A 303 -39.52 -17.90 21.31
C LEU A 303 -39.79 -18.27 19.84
N LEU A 304 -38.82 -18.07 18.94
CA LEU A 304 -38.95 -18.42 17.52
C LEU A 304 -38.96 -19.93 17.28
N GLY A 305 -38.26 -20.71 18.11
CA GLY A 305 -38.29 -22.17 18.07
C GLY A 305 -39.69 -22.73 18.32
N ASN A 306 -40.48 -22.06 19.15
CA ASN A 306 -41.83 -22.49 19.49
C ASN A 306 -42.89 -22.01 18.48
N THR A 307 -42.58 -21.07 17.57
CA THR A 307 -43.60 -20.38 16.74
C THR A 307 -43.35 -20.48 15.22
N VAL A 308 -42.11 -20.31 14.74
CA VAL A 308 -41.80 -20.14 13.32
C VAL A 308 -41.03 -21.34 12.73
N GLY A 309 -40.30 -22.09 13.57
CA GLY A 309 -39.59 -23.31 13.19
C GLY A 309 -38.10 -23.30 13.53
N MET A 310 -37.48 -24.48 13.48
CA MET A 310 -36.12 -24.74 13.99
C MET A 310 -35.01 -23.97 13.26
N THR A 311 -35.23 -23.61 11.98
CA THR A 311 -34.28 -22.83 11.18
C THR A 311 -34.15 -21.37 11.65
N ALA A 312 -35.27 -20.72 11.98
CA ALA A 312 -35.29 -19.35 12.51
C ALA A 312 -34.70 -19.29 13.93
N ALA A 313 -35.00 -20.29 14.76
CA ALA A 313 -34.40 -20.44 16.10
C ALA A 313 -32.88 -20.64 16.03
N GLY A 314 -32.41 -21.47 15.09
CA GLY A 314 -30.98 -21.69 14.85
C GLY A 314 -30.23 -20.41 14.45
N ALA A 315 -30.82 -19.60 13.56
CA ALA A 315 -30.23 -18.32 13.16
C ALA A 315 -30.13 -17.31 14.32
N ALA A 316 -31.19 -17.19 15.15
CA ALA A 316 -31.17 -16.33 16.33
C ALA A 316 -30.20 -16.83 17.40
N GLY A 317 -30.08 -18.15 17.60
CA GLY A 317 -29.10 -18.76 18.49
C GLY A 317 -27.66 -18.51 18.03
N ALA A 318 -27.38 -18.61 16.73
CA ALA A 318 -26.09 -18.25 16.16
C ALA A 318 -25.76 -16.75 16.36
N ALA A 319 -26.75 -15.87 16.19
CA ALA A 319 -26.60 -14.44 16.47
C ALA A 319 -26.30 -14.17 17.95
N ALA A 320 -26.94 -14.89 18.88
CA ALA A 320 -26.66 -14.78 20.32
C ALA A 320 -25.20 -15.14 20.65
N ILE A 321 -24.70 -16.27 20.13
CA ILE A 321 -23.29 -16.69 20.30
C ILE A 321 -22.33 -15.68 19.66
N TRP A 322 -22.69 -15.15 18.49
CA TRP A 322 -21.91 -14.11 17.83
C TRP A 322 -21.79 -12.87 18.72
N MET A 323 -22.89 -12.38 19.30
CA MET A 323 -22.89 -11.20 20.15
C MET A 323 -22.08 -11.43 21.44
N LEU A 324 -22.23 -12.59 22.09
CA LEU A 324 -21.47 -12.92 23.32
C LEU A 324 -19.95 -12.95 23.10
N THR A 325 -19.50 -13.34 21.90
CA THR A 325 -18.08 -13.38 21.54
C THR A 325 -17.57 -12.08 20.93
N GLN A 326 -18.43 -11.08 20.72
CA GLN A 326 -18.09 -9.85 20.00
C GLN A 326 -17.08 -8.98 20.76
N GLU A 327 -17.19 -8.83 22.09
CA GLU A 327 -16.23 -8.06 22.89
C GLU A 327 -14.80 -8.59 22.71
N LYS A 328 -14.60 -9.90 22.90
CA LYS A 328 -13.29 -10.54 22.75
C LYS A 328 -12.73 -10.36 21.34
N ARG A 329 -13.58 -10.49 20.31
CA ARG A 329 -13.18 -10.31 18.91
C ARG A 329 -12.82 -8.86 18.61
N LYS A 330 -13.65 -7.90 19.03
CA LYS A 330 -13.42 -6.46 18.90
C LYS A 330 -12.13 -6.05 19.58
N TYR A 331 -11.90 -6.48 20.83
CA TYR A 331 -10.65 -6.24 21.55
C TYR A 331 -9.45 -6.87 20.84
N LYS A 332 -9.54 -8.14 20.44
CA LYS A 332 -8.44 -8.80 19.71
C LYS A 332 -8.11 -8.09 18.40
N HIS A 333 -9.12 -7.62 17.66
CA HIS A 333 -8.92 -6.86 16.42
C HIS A 333 -8.32 -5.48 16.68
N ALA A 334 -8.84 -4.73 17.66
CA ALA A 334 -8.31 -3.43 18.04
C ALA A 334 -6.86 -3.54 18.52
N ARG A 335 -6.56 -4.47 19.43
CA ARG A 335 -5.20 -4.74 19.91
C ARG A 335 -4.27 -5.15 18.78
N LYS A 336 -4.72 -6.04 17.87
CA LYS A 336 -3.90 -6.45 16.72
C LYS A 336 -3.61 -5.28 15.78
N ARG A 337 -4.60 -4.39 15.55
CA ARG A 337 -4.40 -3.19 14.73
C ARG A 337 -3.40 -2.25 15.36
N VAL A 338 -3.58 -1.92 16.64
CA VAL A 338 -2.65 -1.04 17.40
C VAL A 338 -1.24 -1.63 17.43
N LEU A 339 -1.10 -2.94 17.71
CA LEU A 339 0.19 -3.65 17.68
C LEU A 339 0.88 -3.50 16.33
N ARG A 340 0.14 -3.74 15.23
CA ARG A 340 0.66 -3.65 13.86
C ARG A 340 1.10 -2.21 13.53
N GLU A 341 0.40 -1.19 14.01
CA GLU A 341 0.81 0.20 13.83
C GLU A 341 2.05 0.57 14.65
N VAL A 342 2.19 0.06 15.89
CA VAL A 342 3.42 0.22 16.66
C VAL A 342 4.59 -0.46 15.95
N GLU A 343 4.43 -1.69 15.45
CA GLU A 343 5.47 -2.39 14.67
C GLU A 343 5.88 -1.65 13.40
N LYS A 344 4.98 -0.87 12.79
CA LYS A 344 5.29 -0.04 11.61
C LYS A 344 6.03 1.25 11.97
N GLN A 345 5.62 1.94 13.03
CA GLN A 345 6.08 3.29 13.37
C GLN A 345 7.30 3.31 14.30
N PHE A 346 7.48 2.27 15.13
CA PHE A 346 8.59 2.18 16.07
C PHE A 346 9.97 2.18 15.39
N PRO A 347 10.22 1.41 14.32
CA PRO A 347 11.54 1.36 13.69
C PRO A 347 11.91 2.69 13.04
N GLU A 348 10.90 3.39 12.52
CA GLU A 348 11.04 4.71 11.93
C GLU A 348 11.51 5.75 12.96
N TRP A 349 10.86 5.80 14.11
CA TRP A 349 11.29 6.64 15.22
C TRP A 349 12.67 6.22 15.75
N LEU A 350 12.93 4.91 15.88
CA LEU A 350 14.22 4.41 16.35
C LEU A 350 15.36 4.79 15.42
N MET A 351 15.13 4.88 14.10
CA MET A 351 16.13 5.34 13.16
C MET A 351 16.50 6.81 13.42
N ASN A 352 15.50 7.67 13.59
CA ASN A 352 15.73 9.08 13.90
C ASN A 352 16.47 9.21 15.25
N LEU A 353 16.14 8.37 16.23
CA LEU A 353 16.88 8.32 17.50
C LEU A 353 18.33 7.89 17.29
N SER A 354 18.61 6.84 16.51
CA SER A 354 19.97 6.37 16.22
C SER A 354 20.82 7.45 15.54
N LEU A 355 20.24 8.29 14.68
CA LEU A 355 20.93 9.42 14.08
C LEU A 355 21.29 10.48 15.12
N GLN A 356 20.38 10.80 16.05
CA GLN A 356 20.66 11.77 17.13
C GLN A 356 21.68 11.24 18.15
N LEU A 357 21.71 9.92 18.39
CA LEU A 357 22.67 9.26 19.27
C LEU A 357 24.13 9.38 18.77
N GLN A 358 24.35 9.74 17.50
CA GLN A 358 25.68 10.02 16.98
C GLN A 358 26.24 11.36 17.49
N THR A 359 25.37 12.31 17.83
CA THR A 359 25.76 13.66 18.26
C THR A 359 25.51 13.92 19.74
N ASP A 360 24.48 13.29 20.31
CA ASP A 360 24.02 13.54 21.67
C ASP A 360 23.98 12.26 22.53
N ASN A 361 23.89 12.44 23.85
CA ASN A 361 23.66 11.31 24.75
C ASN A 361 22.21 10.77 24.64
N VAL A 362 21.97 9.57 25.19
CA VAL A 362 20.67 8.88 25.11
C VAL A 362 19.51 9.73 25.63
N HIS A 363 19.69 10.36 26.79
CA HIS A 363 18.62 11.13 27.42
C HIS A 363 18.23 12.37 26.58
N VAL A 364 19.22 13.12 26.10
CA VAL A 364 18.99 14.30 25.25
C VAL A 364 18.38 13.89 23.92
N SER A 365 18.85 12.80 23.32
CA SER A 365 18.32 12.26 22.06
C SER A 365 16.86 11.83 22.19
N LEU A 366 16.49 11.16 23.29
CA LEU A 366 15.10 10.79 23.58
C LEU A 366 14.22 12.03 23.68
N LYS A 367 14.67 13.08 24.39
CA LYS A 367 13.91 14.32 24.56
C LYS A 367 13.73 15.08 23.24
N LYS A 368 14.78 15.17 22.41
CA LYS A 368 14.76 15.82 21.10
C LYS A 368 13.85 15.12 20.09
N THR A 369 13.66 13.79 20.19
CA THR A 369 12.85 13.03 19.23
C THR A 369 11.36 12.95 19.58
N ILE A 370 10.92 13.36 20.78
CA ILE A 370 9.49 13.33 21.19
C ILE A 370 8.58 14.23 20.33
N PRO A 371 8.97 15.48 19.97
CA PRO A 371 8.12 16.35 19.17
C PRO A 371 7.70 15.70 17.84
N ASP A 372 8.67 15.12 17.14
CA ASP A 372 8.54 14.47 15.83
C ASP A 372 8.13 12.99 15.93
N ALA A 373 7.97 12.45 17.15
CA ALA A 373 7.59 11.07 17.35
C ALA A 373 6.13 10.83 16.90
N PRO A 374 5.86 9.68 16.27
CA PRO A 374 4.51 9.28 15.92
C PRO A 374 3.58 9.25 17.13
N PHE A 375 2.31 9.65 16.94
CA PHE A 375 1.38 9.86 18.05
C PHE A 375 1.24 8.64 18.98
N ILE A 376 1.33 7.44 18.42
CA ILE A 376 1.14 6.16 19.13
C ILE A 376 2.24 5.93 20.15
N LEU A 377 3.45 6.43 19.88
CA LEU A 377 4.63 6.32 20.75
C LEU A 377 4.73 7.51 21.71
N LYS A 378 4.30 8.69 21.28
CA LYS A 378 4.51 9.97 21.98
C LYS A 378 4.12 9.95 23.45
N GLN A 379 2.97 9.34 23.80
CA GLN A 379 2.51 9.25 25.19
C GLN A 379 3.46 8.42 26.06
N ASP A 380 3.86 7.24 25.59
CA ASP A 380 4.75 6.35 26.35
C ASP A 380 6.21 6.83 26.32
N LEU A 381 6.64 7.54 25.28
CA LEU A 381 7.95 8.20 25.22
C LEU A 381 8.05 9.35 26.23
N THR A 382 6.99 10.14 26.36
CA THR A 382 6.94 11.23 27.35
C THR A 382 7.01 10.64 28.76
N ARG A 383 6.22 9.60 29.04
CA ARG A 383 6.29 8.87 30.32
C ARG A 383 7.69 8.28 30.57
N LEU A 384 8.31 7.69 29.54
CA LEU A 384 9.66 7.12 29.65
C LEU A 384 10.68 8.19 30.08
N VAL A 385 10.69 9.35 29.41
CA VAL A 385 11.62 10.44 29.76
C VAL A 385 11.34 10.98 31.15
N GLU A 386 10.07 11.18 31.54
CA GLU A 386 9.70 11.60 32.89
C GLU A 386 10.17 10.59 33.97
N GLU A 387 10.01 9.29 33.73
CA GLU A 387 10.48 8.24 34.63
C GLU A 387 12.02 8.17 34.70
N ILE A 388 12.72 8.41 33.60
CA ILE A 388 14.19 8.51 33.58
C ILE A 388 14.67 9.77 34.32
N GLU A 389 14.01 10.92 34.15
CA GLU A 389 14.34 12.16 34.87
C GLU A 389 14.17 11.96 36.39
N GLN A 390 13.20 11.14 36.82
CA GLN A 390 13.02 10.77 38.24
C GLN A 390 14.03 9.72 38.73
N GLN A 391 14.38 8.75 37.89
CA GLN A 391 15.26 7.62 38.24
C GLN A 391 16.28 7.32 37.10
N PRO A 392 17.39 8.07 37.01
CA PRO A 392 18.29 7.99 35.85
C PRO A 392 18.94 6.62 35.63
N ASN A 393 19.26 5.90 36.71
CA ASN A 393 19.99 4.62 36.65
C ASN A 393 19.05 3.40 36.74
N ALA A 394 17.74 3.60 36.65
CA ALA A 394 16.79 2.50 36.72
C ALA A 394 16.59 1.86 35.34
N LEU A 395 16.62 0.52 35.29
CA LEU A 395 16.21 -0.24 34.11
C LEU A 395 14.68 -0.25 33.91
N GLN A 396 13.91 -0.05 34.99
CA GLN A 396 12.44 -0.18 34.97
C GLN A 396 11.71 0.74 33.97
N PRO A 397 12.08 2.02 33.79
CA PRO A 397 11.46 2.88 32.79
C PRO A 397 11.51 2.28 31.38
N TYR A 398 12.68 1.77 30.99
CA TYR A 398 12.90 1.13 29.68
C TYR A 398 12.06 -0.16 29.51
N LEU A 399 11.92 -0.97 30.57
CA LEU A 399 11.13 -2.21 30.52
C LEU A 399 9.60 -1.97 30.51
N ARG A 400 9.14 -0.82 31.02
CA ARG A 400 7.73 -0.45 31.05
C ARG A 400 7.24 0.15 29.73
N PHE A 401 8.15 0.65 28.90
CA PHE A 401 7.82 1.18 27.58
C PHE A 401 7.03 0.16 26.75
N MET A 402 5.81 0.52 26.32
CA MET A 402 4.92 -0.32 25.51
C MET A 402 4.65 -1.73 26.08
N ARG A 403 4.75 -1.91 27.41
CA ARG A 403 4.63 -3.22 28.06
C ARG A 403 3.30 -3.93 27.79
N GLU A 404 2.20 -3.18 27.57
CA GLU A 404 0.87 -3.73 27.27
C GLU A 404 0.82 -4.53 25.96
N PHE A 405 1.69 -4.18 25.01
CA PHE A 405 1.75 -4.80 23.69
C PHE A 405 2.72 -5.98 23.65
N GLN A 406 3.70 -6.03 24.56
CA GLN A 406 4.69 -7.11 24.69
C GLN A 406 5.42 -7.41 23.37
N ILE A 407 5.87 -6.36 22.67
CA ILE A 407 6.62 -6.51 21.41
C ILE A 407 8.08 -6.84 21.77
N PRO A 408 8.60 -8.04 21.45
CA PRO A 408 9.94 -8.46 21.85
C PRO A 408 11.04 -7.56 21.29
N ASP A 409 10.85 -7.08 20.06
CA ASP A 409 11.82 -6.25 19.36
C ASP A 409 11.96 -4.85 19.97
N VAL A 410 10.83 -4.25 20.37
CA VAL A 410 10.81 -2.98 21.13
C VAL A 410 11.51 -3.15 22.47
N LEU A 411 11.17 -4.20 23.21
CA LEU A 411 11.78 -4.48 24.52
C LEU A 411 13.29 -4.64 24.40
N SER A 412 13.77 -5.31 23.36
CA SER A 412 15.20 -5.48 23.14
C SER A 412 15.90 -4.20 22.73
N ALA A 413 15.28 -3.36 21.89
CA ALA A 413 15.84 -2.05 21.55
C ALA A 413 15.97 -1.17 22.80
N MET A 414 14.97 -1.19 23.69
CA MET A 414 14.99 -0.45 24.95
C MET A 414 16.10 -0.94 25.91
N LYS A 415 16.40 -2.24 25.92
CA LYS A 415 17.53 -2.78 26.70
C LYS A 415 18.89 -2.29 26.17
N ILE A 416 19.04 -2.16 24.85
CA ILE A 416 20.25 -1.61 24.23
C ILE A 416 20.37 -0.12 24.58
N LEU A 417 19.27 0.65 24.50
CA LEU A 417 19.29 2.06 24.89
C LEU A 417 19.67 2.25 26.37
N TYR A 418 19.19 1.37 27.26
CA TYR A 418 19.60 1.37 28.66
C TYR A 418 21.10 1.04 28.83
N SER A 419 21.63 0.03 28.12
CA SER A 419 23.06 -0.28 28.20
C SER A 419 23.91 0.89 27.70
N MET A 420 23.47 1.57 26.64
CA MET A 420 24.14 2.78 26.15
C MET A 420 24.12 3.91 27.18
N ALA A 421 23.01 4.06 27.91
CA ALA A 421 22.88 5.08 28.94
C ALA A 421 23.77 4.82 30.17
N GLU A 422 23.96 3.54 30.56
CA GLU A 422 24.78 3.15 31.71
C GLU A 422 26.29 3.11 31.40
N PHE A 423 26.69 2.51 30.27
CA PHE A 423 28.09 2.18 30.00
C PHE A 423 28.87 3.30 29.30
N GLY A 424 28.19 4.34 28.79
CA GLY A 424 28.84 5.52 28.20
C GLY A 424 29.70 5.24 26.95
N ILE A 425 30.55 6.22 26.60
CA ILE A 425 31.21 6.40 25.27
C ILE A 425 32.18 5.27 24.86
N GLY A 426 32.65 4.43 25.80
CA GLY A 426 33.72 3.45 25.53
C GLY A 426 33.39 2.38 24.48
N ASP A 427 32.10 2.06 24.28
CA ASP A 427 31.59 1.08 23.30
C ASP A 427 30.30 1.57 22.60
N MET A 428 30.09 2.90 22.57
CA MET A 428 28.88 3.48 21.96
C MET A 428 28.81 3.19 20.46
N GLY A 429 29.94 3.15 19.74
CA GLY A 429 29.98 2.81 18.31
C GLY A 429 29.42 1.41 18.03
N GLY A 430 29.92 0.39 18.73
CA GLY A 430 29.46 -1.00 18.57
C GLY A 430 28.00 -1.20 18.99
N GLN A 431 27.55 -0.50 20.04
CA GLN A 431 26.16 -0.56 20.49
C GLN A 431 25.20 0.17 19.55
N ILE A 432 25.61 1.30 18.96
CA ILE A 432 24.82 1.98 17.92
C ILE A 432 24.72 1.08 16.68
N ASP A 433 25.82 0.45 16.25
CA ASP A 433 25.79 -0.49 15.12
C ASP A 433 24.85 -1.66 15.38
N ALA A 434 24.88 -2.22 16.59
CA ALA A 434 23.94 -3.28 17.00
C ALA A 434 22.48 -2.80 16.99
N LEU A 435 22.21 -1.57 17.46
CA LEU A 435 20.89 -0.95 17.45
C LEU A 435 20.40 -0.73 16.02
N VAL A 436 21.26 -0.22 15.14
CA VAL A 436 21.02 0.05 13.72
C VAL A 436 20.77 -1.24 12.95
N GLN A 437 21.59 -2.27 13.14
CA GLN A 437 21.39 -3.57 12.49
C GLN A 437 20.06 -4.18 12.92
N ARG A 438 19.73 -4.12 14.22
CA ARG A 438 18.43 -4.57 14.70
C ARG A 438 17.30 -3.73 14.11
N ASN A 439 17.47 -2.42 14.05
CA ASN A 439 16.47 -1.52 13.49
C ASN A 439 16.23 -1.78 12.01
N THR A 440 17.27 -2.15 11.26
CA THR A 440 17.18 -2.55 9.85
C THR A 440 16.25 -3.76 9.68
N VAL A 441 16.36 -4.77 10.55
CA VAL A 441 15.46 -5.93 10.55
C VAL A 441 14.02 -5.54 10.92
N MET A 442 13.85 -4.66 11.91
CA MET A 442 12.53 -4.17 12.32
C MET A 442 11.88 -3.33 11.21
N MET A 443 12.67 -2.48 10.53
CA MET A 443 12.28 -1.68 9.36
C MET A 443 11.83 -2.56 8.20
N ASP A 444 12.53 -3.67 7.93
CA ASP A 444 12.10 -4.63 6.91
C ASP A 444 10.72 -5.20 7.21
N ARG A 445 10.52 -5.66 8.44
CA ARG A 445 9.23 -6.20 8.89
C ARG A 445 8.12 -5.14 8.87
N ALA A 446 8.41 -3.91 9.29
CA ALA A 446 7.47 -2.79 9.26
C ALA A 446 6.96 -2.51 7.84
N GLU A 447 7.86 -2.44 6.87
CA GLU A 447 7.53 -2.19 5.47
C GLU A 447 6.73 -3.36 4.88
N ARG A 448 7.11 -4.62 5.14
CA ARG A 448 6.28 -5.78 4.73
C ARG A 448 4.85 -5.72 5.29
N LEU A 449 4.67 -5.23 6.53
CA LEU A 449 3.33 -5.03 7.10
C LEU A 449 2.53 -3.93 6.38
N LYS A 450 3.19 -2.86 5.89
CA LYS A 450 2.56 -1.83 5.04
C LYS A 450 2.20 -2.39 3.67
N GLU A 451 3.10 -3.17 3.08
CA GLU A 451 2.90 -3.86 1.81
C GLU A 451 1.71 -4.82 1.86
N GLU A 452 1.64 -5.66 2.88
CA GLU A 452 0.49 -6.55 3.12
C GLU A 452 -0.84 -5.78 3.25
N ASP A 453 -0.83 -4.62 3.90
CA ASP A 453 -2.02 -3.76 4.05
C ASP A 453 -2.44 -3.17 2.69
N MET A 454 -1.48 -2.69 1.89
CA MET A 454 -1.72 -2.21 0.52
C MET A 454 -2.26 -3.33 -0.39
N MET A 455 -1.72 -4.54 -0.23
CA MET A 455 -2.09 -5.72 -1.02
C MET A 455 -3.33 -6.44 -0.47
N ALA A 456 -3.89 -5.98 0.65
CA ALA A 456 -5.08 -6.57 1.26
C ALA A 456 -6.27 -6.57 0.27
N GLY A 457 -6.87 -7.75 0.10
CA GLY A 457 -7.98 -7.97 -0.82
C GLY A 457 -7.62 -7.90 -2.31
N VAL A 458 -6.38 -7.57 -2.70
CA VAL A 458 -5.91 -7.68 -4.09
C VAL A 458 -5.90 -9.15 -4.53
N GLY A 459 -5.49 -10.06 -3.65
CA GLY A 459 -5.52 -11.50 -3.91
C GLY A 459 -6.92 -12.03 -4.30
N PHE A 460 -7.99 -11.41 -3.80
CA PHE A 460 -9.36 -11.79 -4.15
C PHE A 460 -9.71 -11.49 -5.61
N LEU A 461 -9.09 -10.47 -6.21
CA LEU A 461 -9.31 -10.12 -7.63
C LEU A 461 -8.89 -11.25 -8.58
N VAL A 462 -7.97 -12.12 -8.16
CA VAL A 462 -7.54 -13.30 -8.94
C VAL A 462 -8.64 -14.35 -9.03
N LEU A 463 -9.50 -14.45 -8.02
CA LEU A 463 -10.55 -15.47 -7.94
C LEU A 463 -11.86 -15.04 -8.62
N LEU A 464 -12.10 -13.72 -8.70
CA LEU A 464 -13.35 -13.17 -9.24
C LEU A 464 -13.71 -13.67 -10.65
N PRO A 465 -12.78 -13.74 -11.63
CA PRO A 465 -13.13 -14.21 -12.97
C PRO A 465 -13.74 -15.61 -12.96
N MET A 466 -13.18 -16.55 -12.18
CA MET A 466 -13.72 -17.90 -12.07
C MET A 466 -15.16 -17.93 -11.54
N ILE A 467 -15.47 -17.08 -10.55
CA ILE A 467 -16.83 -16.96 -10.02
C ILE A 467 -17.80 -16.50 -11.12
N THR A 468 -17.39 -15.54 -11.97
CA THR A 468 -18.23 -15.10 -13.08
C THR A 468 -18.51 -16.22 -14.09
N GLY A 469 -17.51 -17.06 -14.38
CA GLY A 469 -17.68 -18.23 -15.24
C GLY A 469 -18.64 -19.26 -14.65
N VAL A 470 -18.53 -19.55 -13.35
CA VAL A 470 -19.44 -20.48 -12.66
C VAL A 470 -20.88 -19.96 -12.67
N VAL A 471 -21.09 -18.67 -12.40
CA VAL A 471 -22.42 -18.04 -12.44
C VAL A 471 -23.04 -18.16 -13.85
N LYS A 472 -22.24 -17.93 -14.89
CA LYS A 472 -22.66 -18.11 -16.29
C LYS A 472 -23.09 -19.55 -16.56
N MET A 473 -22.28 -20.53 -16.18
CA MET A 473 -22.60 -21.95 -16.38
C MET A 473 -23.90 -22.36 -15.68
N LEU A 474 -24.12 -21.89 -14.46
CA LEU A 474 -25.37 -22.17 -13.73
C LEU A 474 -26.57 -21.57 -14.44
N ALA A 475 -26.45 -20.35 -14.97
CA ALA A 475 -27.51 -19.71 -15.73
C ALA A 475 -27.83 -20.49 -17.02
N ASP A 476 -26.81 -20.93 -17.76
CA ASP A 476 -27.01 -21.77 -18.95
C ASP A 476 -27.69 -23.08 -18.59
N LEU A 477 -27.24 -23.77 -17.53
CA LEU A 477 -27.85 -25.01 -17.07
C LEU A 477 -29.33 -24.85 -16.74
N VAL A 478 -29.71 -23.76 -16.04
CA VAL A 478 -31.11 -23.46 -15.74
C VAL A 478 -31.91 -23.25 -17.03
N LEU A 479 -31.35 -22.54 -18.02
CA LEU A 479 -32.01 -22.34 -19.31
C LEU A 479 -32.16 -23.66 -20.10
N VAL A 480 -31.17 -24.56 -20.04
CA VAL A 480 -31.28 -25.91 -20.63
C VAL A 480 -32.44 -26.66 -19.98
N ILE A 481 -32.51 -26.68 -18.65
CA ILE A 481 -33.55 -27.40 -17.90
C ILE A 481 -34.93 -26.83 -18.23
N LEU A 482 -35.08 -25.51 -18.28
CA LEU A 482 -36.33 -24.86 -18.66
C LEU A 482 -36.73 -25.21 -20.10
N GLY A 483 -35.76 -25.28 -21.02
CA GLY A 483 -36.00 -25.73 -22.40
C GLY A 483 -36.43 -27.19 -22.49
N ILE A 484 -35.85 -28.09 -21.68
CA ILE A 484 -36.29 -29.49 -21.61
C ILE A 484 -37.71 -29.58 -21.03
N LEU A 485 -37.99 -28.86 -19.94
CA LEU A 485 -39.31 -28.87 -19.29
C LEU A 485 -40.42 -28.31 -20.20
N SER A 486 -40.13 -27.29 -21.01
CA SER A 486 -41.11 -26.78 -21.97
C SER A 486 -41.43 -27.81 -23.06
N VAL A 487 -40.42 -28.50 -23.59
CA VAL A 487 -40.61 -29.59 -24.56
C VAL A 487 -41.40 -30.74 -23.97
N VAL A 488 -41.07 -31.17 -22.74
CA VAL A 488 -41.77 -32.25 -22.04
C VAL A 488 -43.23 -31.88 -21.73
N ASN A 489 -43.53 -30.64 -21.40
CA ASN A 489 -44.92 -30.19 -21.15
C ASN A 489 -45.75 -30.03 -22.44
N THR A 490 -45.12 -29.97 -23.61
CA THR A 490 -45.81 -29.92 -24.92
C THR A 490 -46.07 -31.28 -25.54
N ILE A 491 -45.52 -32.36 -24.96
CA ILE A 491 -45.78 -33.77 -25.31
C ILE A 491 -46.83 -34.30 -24.34
#